data_AF-A0A0P1AWU1-F1
#
_entry.id   AF-A0A0P1AWU1-F1
#
_cell.length_a   1.000
_cell.length_b   1.000
_cell.length_c   1.000
_cell.angle_alpha   90.00
_cell.angle_beta   90.00
_cell.angle_gamma   90.00
#
_symmetry.space_group_name_H-M   'P 1'
#
loop_
_entity.id
_entity.type
_entity.pdbx_description
1 polymer ?
#
loop_
_entity_poly.entity_id
_entity_poly.type
_entity_poly.pdbx_seq_one_letter_code
_entity_poly.pdbx_strand_id
1 'polypeptide(L)'
;MNSLTEFALDKRWFKRIGLTRTKVDDQIIVEGFKYGKHPFTSKEDKKIVENEYQVVHFDLETFPKTEINIAKRFPEVAGGHLNGDHIAYCAAWKIGNNATQKAWGLNCVRDMLDSLPADQNFLMWAHNAGFDERVLIWYLSTFDNRGGFIVTGNMVKQLVGTYKGRRLVFKDTRSFISCSLAEMPEQFPGACGEVTLEKESFPHDVMNADTFDSMLPLERIKSQFEDYEALVKNASKIDAIKDNALDVQKYAIHYCKRDVDVLALCFQHISMPGLAYAILNNDGAYNGCFSMAGPCLSFARKALVAGRVMTRGNNMWHVKVFDTYSMINDVRVEHHKTEYTNKEVELIRGTITSGGIFDFDAVSLYPSAMAFIPGFVKGRPQIHGKEIPENDFHISKVKILSIGRKLHFPLQSIKEDNESRDFTNILLAAKSY
;
A
#
# COMPACT_ATOMS: atom_id res chain seq x y z
N MET A 1 12.35 -7.93 31.04
CA MET A 1 11.89 -7.48 29.72
C MET A 1 10.40 -7.26 29.83
N ASN A 2 9.97 -6.01 29.98
CA ASN A 2 8.54 -5.69 29.98
C ASN A 2 8.09 -5.80 28.52
N SER A 3 7.05 -6.61 28.26
CA SER A 3 6.51 -6.77 26.91
C SER A 3 6.02 -5.42 26.39
N LEU A 4 6.27 -5.14 25.10
CA LEU A 4 5.82 -3.94 24.38
C LEU A 4 4.29 -3.73 24.40
N THR A 5 3.52 -4.66 24.97
CA THR A 5 2.06 -4.71 24.91
C THR A 5 1.36 -3.75 25.88
N GLU A 6 1.92 -3.46 27.05
CA GLU A 6 1.19 -2.71 28.10
C GLU A 6 1.45 -1.20 28.10
N PHE A 7 2.57 -0.73 27.53
CA PHE A 7 2.94 0.70 27.56
C PHE A 7 2.60 1.47 26.26
N ALA A 8 2.24 0.79 25.16
CA ALA A 8 2.44 1.36 23.81
C ALA A 8 1.21 1.92 23.08
N LEU A 9 -0.02 1.86 23.63
CA LEU A 9 -1.21 2.23 22.84
C LEU A 9 -2.26 3.02 23.64
N ASP A 10 -1.86 4.02 24.44
CA ASP A 10 -2.83 5.05 24.85
C ASP A 10 -3.34 5.77 23.58
N LYS A 11 -4.67 5.83 23.38
CA LYS A 11 -5.35 6.53 22.27
C LYS A 11 -4.83 7.97 22.06
N ARG A 12 -4.26 8.59 23.10
CA ARG A 12 -3.60 9.91 23.04
C ARG A 12 -2.30 9.95 22.23
N TRP A 13 -1.57 8.84 22.09
CA TRP A 13 -0.36 8.78 21.27
C TRP A 13 -0.66 8.90 19.78
N PHE A 14 -1.74 8.29 19.31
CA PHE A 14 -2.18 8.37 17.91
C PHE A 14 -2.68 9.76 17.50
N LYS A 15 -3.20 10.56 18.45
CA LYS A 15 -3.58 11.96 18.21
C LYS A 15 -2.40 12.88 17.84
N ARG A 16 -1.14 12.43 18.03
CA ARG A 16 0.07 13.19 17.69
C ARG A 16 0.62 12.92 16.29
N ILE A 17 -0.05 12.10 15.48
CA ILE A 17 0.42 11.78 14.13
C ILE A 17 -0.14 12.81 13.14
N GLY A 18 0.60 13.90 12.95
CA GLY A 18 0.25 14.95 11.99
C GLY A 18 1.50 15.73 11.58
N LEU A 19 1.46 16.32 10.38
CA LEU A 19 2.44 17.31 9.93
C LEU A 19 2.48 18.48 10.93
N THR A 20 3.49 18.50 11.79
CA THR A 20 3.82 19.70 12.57
C THR A 20 4.35 20.73 11.60
N ARG A 21 3.51 21.64 11.09
CA ARG A 21 4.03 22.83 10.42
C ARG A 21 4.64 23.73 11.47
N THR A 22 5.94 23.88 11.42
CA THR A 22 6.64 24.83 12.25
C THR A 22 6.75 26.18 11.53
N LYS A 23 6.84 27.30 12.26
CA LYS A 23 7.23 28.61 11.68
C LYS A 23 8.55 28.55 10.90
N VAL A 24 9.38 27.54 11.17
CA VAL A 24 10.64 27.28 10.47
C VAL A 24 10.38 26.62 9.11
N ASP A 25 9.38 25.75 8.98
CA ASP A 25 8.99 25.15 7.69
C ASP A 25 8.43 26.20 6.73
N ASP A 26 7.66 27.17 7.24
CA ASP A 26 7.18 28.30 6.42
C ASP A 26 8.34 29.24 6.00
N GLN A 27 9.41 29.36 6.79
CA GLN A 27 10.62 30.10 6.42
C GLN A 27 11.50 29.34 5.41
N ILE A 28 11.62 28.00 5.54
CA ILE A 28 12.37 27.13 4.62
C ILE A 28 11.75 27.12 3.21
N ILE A 29 10.43 27.37 3.09
CA ILE A 29 9.74 27.46 1.79
C ILE A 29 9.98 28.81 1.09
N VAL A 30 10.32 29.86 1.83
CA VAL A 30 10.49 31.23 1.30
C VAL A 30 11.96 31.52 0.95
N GLU A 31 12.92 30.89 1.62
CA GLU A 31 14.33 31.04 1.31
C GLU A 31 14.87 29.73 0.74
N GLY A 32 15.27 29.70 -0.54
CA GLY A 32 15.77 28.52 -1.26
C GLY A 32 17.05 27.88 -0.71
N PHE A 33 17.06 27.49 0.57
CA PHE A 33 18.18 26.88 1.25
C PHE A 33 18.23 25.37 0.98
N LYS A 34 19.43 24.92 0.60
CA LYS A 34 19.76 23.53 0.24
C LYS A 34 19.56 22.52 1.39
N TYR A 35 19.30 22.98 2.62
CA TYR A 35 19.23 22.18 3.85
C TYR A 35 18.19 22.74 4.83
N GLY A 36 17.30 21.89 5.32
CA GLY A 36 16.34 22.22 6.39
C GLY A 36 16.57 21.34 7.64
N LYS A 37 16.18 21.81 8.83
CA LYS A 37 16.04 20.89 9.98
C LYS A 37 15.02 19.81 9.60
N HIS A 38 15.20 18.58 10.09
CA HIS A 38 14.21 17.53 9.87
C HIS A 38 12.81 18.04 10.29
N PRO A 39 11.74 17.80 9.52
CA PRO A 39 10.43 18.46 9.69
C PRO A 39 9.78 18.27 11.06
N PHE A 40 10.31 17.38 11.89
CA PHE A 40 9.81 17.09 13.24
C PHE A 40 10.83 17.39 14.35
N THR A 41 12.02 17.93 14.04
CA THR A 41 13.02 18.32 15.05
C THR A 41 12.84 19.79 15.45
N SER A 42 11.77 20.09 16.19
CA SER A 42 11.77 21.29 17.02
C SER A 42 11.28 21.00 18.43
N LYS A 43 12.24 20.93 19.36
CA LYS A 43 12.01 20.96 20.82
C LYS A 43 11.72 22.37 21.35
N GLU A 44 11.71 23.39 20.51
CA GLU A 44 11.37 24.76 20.94
C GLU A 44 9.89 25.01 20.71
N ASP A 45 9.13 25.00 21.81
CA ASP A 45 7.79 25.55 22.04
C ASP A 45 6.95 25.78 20.77
N LYS A 46 6.27 24.73 20.30
CA LYS A 46 5.29 24.85 19.21
C LYS A 46 4.00 24.12 19.54
N LYS A 47 2.89 24.84 19.37
CA LYS A 47 1.54 24.29 19.34
C LYS A 47 1.47 23.26 18.23
N ILE A 48 1.19 22.01 18.59
CA ILE A 48 0.70 21.00 17.66
C ILE A 48 -0.61 21.55 17.11
N VAL A 49 -0.68 21.85 15.81
CA VAL A 49 -1.96 22.11 15.14
C VAL A 49 -2.56 20.73 14.90
N GLU A 50 -3.37 20.27 15.86
CA GLU A 50 -4.19 19.08 15.68
C GLU A 50 -5.23 19.39 14.61
N ASN A 51 -4.96 18.98 13.37
CA ASN A 51 -6.05 18.86 12.40
C ASN A 51 -6.78 17.58 12.78
N GLU A 52 -7.81 17.69 13.61
CA GLU A 52 -8.69 16.56 13.90
C GLU A 52 -9.43 16.18 12.61
N TYR A 53 -9.05 15.04 12.05
CA TYR A 53 -9.80 14.41 10.96
C TYR A 53 -10.73 13.36 11.58
N GLN A 54 -12.00 13.38 11.18
CA GLN A 54 -12.85 12.23 11.40
C GLN A 54 -12.53 11.14 10.37
N VAL A 55 -12.36 9.93 10.86
CA VAL A 55 -12.06 8.76 10.02
C VAL A 55 -13.37 8.24 9.44
N VAL A 56 -13.37 8.08 8.12
CA VAL A 56 -14.48 7.49 7.37
C VAL A 56 -13.95 6.30 6.59
N HIS A 57 -14.52 5.13 6.80
CA HIS A 57 -14.31 3.97 5.94
C HIS A 57 -15.44 3.91 4.95
N PHE A 58 -15.15 3.67 3.68
CA PHE A 58 -16.18 3.63 2.65
C PHE A 58 -15.81 2.64 1.55
N ASP A 59 -16.83 2.23 0.83
CA ASP A 59 -16.73 1.37 -0.34
C ASP A 59 -17.81 1.78 -1.34
N LEU A 60 -17.54 1.60 -2.63
CA LEU A 60 -18.47 1.92 -3.71
C LEU A 60 -18.61 0.72 -4.65
N GLU A 61 -19.86 0.36 -4.93
CA GLU A 61 -20.11 -0.49 -6.09
C GLU A 61 -20.22 0.35 -7.34
N THR A 62 -19.45 -0.03 -8.36
CA THR A 62 -19.35 0.69 -9.61
C THR A 62 -19.56 -0.23 -10.81
N PHE A 63 -19.94 0.34 -11.94
CA PHE A 63 -19.87 -0.32 -13.24
C PHE A 63 -19.12 0.56 -14.24
N PRO A 64 -18.43 -0.04 -15.23
CA PRO A 64 -17.72 0.71 -16.25
C PRO A 64 -18.72 1.43 -17.17
N LYS A 65 -18.37 2.65 -17.54
CA LYS A 65 -19.09 3.44 -18.54
C LYS A 65 -18.75 2.92 -19.91
N THR A 66 -19.66 2.14 -20.48
CA THR A 66 -19.72 1.94 -21.92
C THR A 66 -20.67 2.96 -22.52
N GLU A 67 -20.25 3.62 -23.60
CA GLU A 67 -21.07 4.63 -24.28
C GLU A 67 -22.47 4.09 -24.65
N ILE A 68 -22.59 2.79 -24.90
CA ILE A 68 -23.80 2.18 -25.45
C ILE A 68 -24.90 2.00 -24.39
N ASN A 69 -24.60 1.61 -23.15
CA ASN A 69 -25.65 1.25 -22.17
C ASN A 69 -26.04 2.44 -21.29
N ILE A 70 -25.06 3.23 -20.83
CA ILE A 70 -25.32 4.38 -19.96
C ILE A 70 -25.87 5.58 -20.73
N ALA A 71 -25.43 5.86 -21.96
CA ALA A 71 -26.02 6.97 -22.72
C ALA A 71 -27.49 6.71 -23.10
N LYS A 72 -27.87 5.44 -23.26
CA LYS A 72 -29.27 5.04 -23.51
C LYS A 72 -30.13 5.13 -22.26
N ARG A 73 -29.62 4.66 -21.11
CA ARG A 73 -30.42 4.56 -19.88
C ARG A 73 -30.35 5.81 -19.00
N PHE A 74 -29.22 6.51 -18.99
CA PHE A 74 -28.91 7.67 -18.14
C PHE A 74 -28.25 8.80 -18.95
N PRO A 75 -29.01 9.44 -19.87
CA PRO A 75 -28.46 10.45 -20.78
C PRO A 75 -27.87 11.66 -20.04
N GLU A 76 -28.41 12.02 -18.87
CA GLU A 76 -27.92 13.14 -18.05
C GLU A 76 -26.53 12.88 -17.43
N VAL A 77 -26.16 11.62 -17.21
CA VAL A 77 -24.87 11.20 -16.65
C VAL A 77 -23.84 10.91 -17.76
N ALA A 78 -24.29 10.87 -19.01
CA ALA A 78 -23.42 10.61 -20.16
C ALA A 78 -22.53 11.82 -20.52
N GLY A 79 -22.95 13.05 -20.18
CA GLY A 79 -22.17 14.27 -20.45
C GLY A 79 -21.03 14.47 -19.45
N GLY A 80 -19.78 14.38 -19.90
CA GLY A 80 -18.59 14.78 -19.11
C GLY A 80 -17.62 13.66 -18.71
N HIS A 81 -17.99 12.39 -18.87
CA HIS A 81 -17.13 11.24 -18.56
C HIS A 81 -16.63 10.54 -19.83
N LEU A 82 -15.37 10.12 -19.84
CA LEU A 82 -14.72 9.41 -20.94
C LEU A 82 -15.15 7.93 -20.97
N ASN A 83 -15.01 7.29 -22.13
CA ASN A 83 -15.26 5.85 -22.28
C ASN A 83 -14.29 5.06 -21.37
N GLY A 84 -14.82 4.18 -20.52
CA GLY A 84 -14.05 3.46 -19.49
C GLY A 84 -14.02 4.11 -18.09
N ASP A 85 -14.63 5.28 -17.89
CA ASP A 85 -14.85 5.84 -16.54
C ASP A 85 -15.82 4.96 -15.75
N HIS A 86 -15.67 4.86 -14.43
CA HIS A 86 -16.62 4.10 -13.60
C HIS A 86 -17.73 5.01 -13.05
N ILE A 87 -18.93 4.45 -12.87
CA ILE A 87 -20.07 5.13 -12.25
C ILE A 87 -20.49 4.33 -11.02
N ALA A 88 -20.58 5.00 -9.88
CA ALA A 88 -21.05 4.40 -8.63
C ALA A 88 -22.58 4.35 -8.57
N TYR A 89 -23.11 3.23 -8.10
CA TYR A 89 -24.55 3.01 -7.92
C TYR A 89 -24.92 2.55 -6.50
N CYS A 90 -23.95 2.13 -5.70
CA CYS A 90 -24.10 1.89 -4.28
C CYS A 90 -22.91 2.51 -3.55
N ALA A 91 -23.17 3.16 -2.42
CA ALA A 91 -22.14 3.62 -1.52
C ALA A 91 -22.47 3.13 -0.10
N ALA A 92 -21.47 2.58 0.59
CA ALA A 92 -21.53 2.34 2.02
C ALA A 92 -20.42 3.14 2.71
N TRP A 93 -20.70 3.65 3.91
CA TRP A 93 -19.68 4.35 4.69
C TRP A 93 -19.94 4.27 6.19
N LYS A 94 -18.86 4.36 6.96
CA LYS A 94 -18.87 4.31 8.41
C LYS A 94 -18.02 5.44 8.96
N ILE A 95 -18.59 6.24 9.86
CA ILE A 95 -17.90 7.36 10.51
C ILE A 95 -17.54 6.93 11.93
N GLY A 96 -16.26 6.72 12.19
CA GLY A 96 -15.79 6.19 13.47
C GLY A 96 -16.50 4.87 13.85
N ASN A 97 -17.10 4.84 15.05
CA ASN A 97 -17.78 3.65 15.58
C ASN A 97 -19.29 3.65 15.34
N ASN A 98 -19.81 4.57 14.53
CA ASN A 98 -21.25 4.63 14.24
C ASN A 98 -21.69 3.46 13.36
N ALA A 99 -23.00 3.25 13.25
CA ALA A 99 -23.55 2.26 12.34
C ALA A 99 -23.22 2.61 10.88
N THR A 100 -22.99 1.57 10.07
CA THR A 100 -22.65 1.72 8.65
C THR A 100 -23.86 2.23 7.88
N GLN A 101 -23.67 3.38 7.25
CA GLN A 101 -24.63 4.09 6.42
C GLN A 101 -24.59 3.57 4.99
N LYS A 102 -25.61 3.92 4.20
CA LYS A 102 -25.73 3.50 2.80
C LYS A 102 -26.46 4.54 1.96
N ALA A 103 -26.16 4.57 0.68
CA ALA A 103 -26.90 5.28 -0.34
C ALA A 103 -26.96 4.43 -1.62
N TRP A 104 -28.08 4.51 -2.33
CA TRP A 104 -28.35 3.71 -3.52
C TRP A 104 -28.78 4.60 -4.68
N GLY A 105 -28.35 4.24 -5.88
CA GLY A 105 -28.58 4.97 -7.12
C GLY A 105 -27.38 5.83 -7.52
N LEU A 106 -27.50 6.51 -8.66
CA LEU A 106 -26.37 7.22 -9.29
C LEU A 106 -25.92 8.47 -8.53
N ASN A 107 -26.71 8.93 -7.55
CA ASN A 107 -26.35 10.03 -6.66
C ASN A 107 -25.71 9.54 -5.34
N CYS A 108 -25.47 8.23 -5.17
CA CYS A 108 -25.02 7.66 -3.90
C CYS A 108 -23.74 8.31 -3.33
N VAL A 109 -22.79 8.68 -4.20
CA VAL A 109 -21.56 9.39 -3.79
C VAL A 109 -21.87 10.80 -3.29
N ARG A 110 -22.77 11.52 -3.96
CA ARG A 110 -23.22 12.84 -3.51
C ARG A 110 -23.91 12.75 -2.16
N ASP A 111 -24.82 11.78 -2.01
CA ASP A 111 -25.56 11.53 -0.78
C ASP A 111 -24.61 11.21 0.39
N MET A 112 -23.60 10.36 0.14
CA MET A 112 -22.54 10.07 1.10
C MET A 112 -21.81 11.35 1.51
N LEU A 113 -21.29 12.11 0.56
CA LEU A 113 -20.50 13.32 0.84
C LEU A 113 -21.33 14.43 1.50
N ASP A 114 -22.61 14.54 1.17
CA ASP A 114 -23.54 15.50 1.78
C ASP A 114 -23.98 15.10 3.19
N SER A 115 -23.94 13.81 3.53
CA SER A 115 -24.19 13.33 4.89
C SER A 115 -23.07 13.67 5.88
N LEU A 116 -21.86 13.99 5.40
CA LEU A 116 -20.71 14.29 6.26
C LEU A 116 -20.91 15.62 7.02
N PRO A 117 -20.58 15.70 8.32
CA PRO A 117 -20.65 16.96 9.09
C PRO A 117 -19.91 18.14 8.43
N ALA A 118 -20.51 19.33 8.41
CA ALA A 118 -20.03 20.50 7.67
C ALA A 118 -18.78 21.18 8.28
N ASP A 119 -18.58 21.03 9.59
CA ASP A 119 -17.57 21.72 10.40
C ASP A 119 -16.32 20.87 10.65
N GLN A 120 -16.15 19.79 9.88
CA GLN A 120 -15.10 18.80 10.10
C GLN A 120 -14.32 18.48 8.82
N ASN A 121 -13.10 18.01 9.02
CA ASN A 121 -12.27 17.44 7.96
C ASN A 121 -12.30 15.92 8.06
N PHE A 122 -12.17 15.23 6.93
CA PHE A 122 -12.34 13.77 6.88
C PHE A 122 -11.12 13.09 6.27
N LEU A 123 -10.70 12.00 6.94
CA LEU A 123 -9.76 11.03 6.42
C LEU A 123 -10.57 9.84 5.91
N MET A 124 -10.61 9.68 4.60
CA MET A 124 -11.44 8.70 3.91
C MET A 124 -10.60 7.50 3.47
N TRP A 125 -10.96 6.32 3.95
CA TRP A 125 -10.29 5.05 3.64
C TRP A 125 -11.18 4.18 2.77
N ALA A 126 -10.62 3.75 1.64
CA ALA A 126 -11.18 2.68 0.82
C ALA A 126 -10.14 1.57 0.67
N HIS A 127 -10.57 0.37 0.30
CA HIS A 127 -9.67 -0.72 -0.03
C HIS A 127 -9.64 -0.93 -1.53
N ASN A 128 -8.46 -0.85 -2.14
CA ASN A 128 -8.30 -0.88 -3.59
C ASN A 128 -8.96 0.33 -4.28
N ALA A 129 -8.75 1.52 -3.71
CA ALA A 129 -9.44 2.77 -4.05
C ALA A 129 -9.20 3.29 -5.49
N GLY A 130 -8.45 2.56 -6.32
CA GLY A 130 -8.08 2.96 -7.68
C GLY A 130 -9.28 3.19 -8.61
N PHE A 131 -10.44 2.58 -8.33
CA PHE A 131 -11.69 2.85 -9.02
C PHE A 131 -12.53 3.90 -8.28
N ASP A 132 -12.64 3.80 -6.97
CA ASP A 132 -13.47 4.67 -6.14
C ASP A 132 -13.02 6.14 -6.18
N GLU A 133 -11.70 6.37 -6.08
CA GLU A 133 -11.13 7.71 -6.09
C GLU A 133 -11.31 8.41 -7.44
N ARG A 134 -11.38 7.66 -8.55
CA ARG A 134 -11.68 8.21 -9.88
C ARG A 134 -13.11 8.71 -9.97
N VAL A 135 -14.05 8.09 -9.26
CA VAL A 135 -15.43 8.59 -9.18
C VAL A 135 -15.47 9.84 -8.29
N LEU A 136 -14.79 9.80 -7.15
CA LEU A 136 -14.79 10.89 -6.16
C LEU A 136 -14.16 12.18 -6.67
N ILE A 137 -13.17 12.10 -7.56
CA ILE A 137 -12.46 13.27 -8.11
C ILE A 137 -13.43 14.30 -8.73
N TRP A 138 -14.54 13.83 -9.32
CA TRP A 138 -15.56 14.66 -9.98
C TRP A 138 -16.39 15.51 -9.02
N TYR A 139 -16.41 15.15 -7.74
CA TYR A 139 -17.18 15.88 -6.73
C TYR A 139 -16.35 16.95 -6.03
N LEU A 140 -15.02 16.89 -6.11
CA LEU A 140 -14.13 17.80 -5.41
C LEU A 140 -14.05 19.16 -6.10
N SER A 141 -14.13 20.23 -5.31
CA SER A 141 -14.09 21.62 -5.79
C SER A 141 -12.67 22.13 -6.03
N THR A 142 -11.69 21.61 -5.29
CA THR A 142 -10.27 21.97 -5.41
C THR A 142 -9.38 20.78 -5.10
N PHE A 143 -8.15 20.80 -5.66
CA PHE A 143 -7.11 19.81 -5.40
C PHE A 143 -5.89 20.47 -4.76
N ASP A 144 -5.27 19.78 -3.80
CA ASP A 144 -3.96 20.21 -3.30
C ASP A 144 -2.86 19.76 -4.28
N ASN A 145 -2.44 20.69 -5.14
CA ASN A 145 -1.41 20.46 -6.14
C ASN A 145 0.02 20.33 -5.57
N ARG A 146 0.20 20.50 -4.25
CA ARG A 146 1.50 20.40 -3.57
C ARG A 146 1.55 19.16 -2.67
N GLY A 147 1.48 17.99 -3.31
CA GLY A 147 1.58 16.69 -2.62
C GLY A 147 0.25 16.11 -2.14
N GLY A 148 -0.87 16.70 -2.56
CA GLY A 148 -2.21 16.16 -2.30
C GLY A 148 -2.56 14.94 -3.14
N PHE A 149 -1.91 14.75 -4.29
CA PHE A 149 -2.12 13.60 -5.16
C PHE A 149 -0.85 12.75 -5.25
N ILE A 150 -0.93 11.49 -4.83
CA ILE A 150 0.20 10.57 -4.79
C ILE A 150 -0.20 9.30 -5.54
N VAL A 151 0.48 9.03 -6.65
CA VAL A 151 0.30 7.82 -7.47
C VAL A 151 1.62 7.06 -7.52
N THR A 152 1.57 5.74 -7.44
CA THR A 152 2.74 4.87 -7.65
C THR A 152 2.35 3.72 -8.56
N GLY A 153 2.91 3.69 -9.78
CA GLY A 153 2.45 2.77 -10.81
C GLY A 153 0.97 3.02 -11.14
N ASN A 154 0.15 1.97 -11.05
CA ASN A 154 -1.29 2.03 -11.30
C ASN A 154 -2.13 2.28 -10.03
N MET A 155 -1.51 2.43 -8.86
CA MET A 155 -2.21 2.62 -7.59
C MET A 155 -2.20 4.08 -7.17
N VAL A 156 -3.38 4.59 -6.79
CA VAL A 156 -3.50 5.89 -6.13
C VAL A 156 -3.37 5.66 -4.63
N LYS A 157 -2.39 6.33 -4.01
CA LYS A 157 -2.10 6.19 -2.57
C LYS A 157 -2.77 7.26 -1.73
N GLN A 158 -2.99 8.43 -2.34
CA GLN A 158 -3.59 9.57 -1.68
C GLN A 158 -4.18 10.53 -2.70
N LEU A 159 -5.36 11.04 -2.38
CA LEU A 159 -5.99 12.18 -3.04
C LEU A 159 -6.47 13.17 -1.97
N VAL A 160 -6.10 14.43 -2.08
CA VAL A 160 -6.54 15.50 -1.17
C VAL A 160 -7.29 16.56 -1.96
N GLY A 161 -8.51 16.83 -1.54
CA GLY A 161 -9.33 17.89 -2.11
C GLY A 161 -10.32 18.48 -1.12
N THR A 162 -11.11 19.44 -1.62
CA THR A 162 -12.13 20.13 -0.81
C THR A 162 -13.52 19.84 -1.35
N TYR A 163 -14.48 19.59 -0.47
CA TYR A 163 -15.90 19.42 -0.82
C TYR A 163 -16.80 20.30 0.06
N LYS A 164 -17.50 21.27 -0.54
CA LYS A 164 -18.33 22.26 0.18
C LYS A 164 -17.63 22.87 1.41
N GLY A 165 -16.36 23.23 1.27
CA GLY A 165 -15.54 23.80 2.34
C GLY A 165 -14.86 22.81 3.29
N ARG A 166 -15.19 21.51 3.22
CA ARG A 166 -14.57 20.44 4.03
C ARG A 166 -13.33 19.89 3.34
N ARG A 167 -12.24 19.68 4.06
CA ARG A 167 -11.06 18.99 3.52
C ARG A 167 -11.24 17.48 3.61
N LEU A 168 -11.10 16.80 2.48
CA LEU A 168 -11.15 15.35 2.36
C LEU A 168 -9.77 14.82 1.96
N VAL A 169 -9.28 13.84 2.72
CA VAL A 169 -8.04 13.11 2.45
C VAL A 169 -8.40 11.67 2.17
N PHE A 170 -8.43 11.28 0.91
CA PHE A 170 -8.64 9.89 0.48
C PHE A 170 -7.33 9.13 0.52
N LYS A 171 -7.39 7.89 0.98
CA LYS A 171 -6.27 6.95 0.99
C LYS A 171 -6.75 5.54 0.67
N ASP A 172 -5.94 4.87 -0.12
CA ASP A 172 -6.09 3.45 -0.42
C ASP A 172 -5.38 2.58 0.62
N THR A 173 -6.12 1.69 1.27
CA THR A 173 -5.54 0.74 2.22
C THR A 173 -4.73 -0.35 1.55
N ARG A 174 -4.99 -0.70 0.28
CA ARG A 174 -4.23 -1.72 -0.48
C ARG A 174 -2.79 -1.30 -0.76
N SER A 175 -2.57 0.01 -0.82
CA SER A 175 -1.23 0.61 -0.86
C SER A 175 -0.41 0.41 0.41
N PHE A 176 -1.03 -0.11 1.49
CA PHE A 176 -0.41 -0.36 2.79
C PHE A 176 -0.49 -1.82 3.23
N ILE A 177 -1.60 -2.50 2.91
CA ILE A 177 -1.85 -3.90 3.19
C ILE A 177 -2.14 -4.56 1.85
N SER A 178 -1.21 -5.36 1.35
CA SER A 178 -1.29 -5.93 0.00
C SER A 178 -2.26 -7.12 -0.11
N CYS A 179 -2.83 -7.60 0.98
CA CYS A 179 -3.83 -8.67 0.96
C CYS A 179 -5.21 -8.11 0.56
N SER A 180 -6.09 -9.00 0.12
CA SER A 180 -7.49 -8.70 -0.14
C SER A 180 -8.27 -8.47 1.17
N LEU A 181 -9.46 -7.84 1.07
CA LEU A 181 -10.38 -7.69 2.20
C LEU A 181 -10.77 -9.03 2.83
N ALA A 182 -10.99 -10.06 2.00
CA ALA A 182 -11.35 -11.41 2.47
C ALA A 182 -10.27 -12.05 3.35
N GLU A 183 -9.00 -11.73 3.10
CA GLU A 183 -7.86 -12.24 3.86
C GLU A 183 -7.60 -11.43 5.15
N MET A 184 -8.15 -10.21 5.28
CA MET A 184 -7.83 -9.33 6.40
C MET A 184 -8.10 -9.92 7.79
N PRO A 185 -9.22 -10.62 8.08
CA PRO A 185 -9.44 -11.20 9.40
C PRO A 185 -8.39 -12.25 9.78
N GLU A 186 -7.90 -13.03 8.80
CA GLU A 186 -6.84 -14.00 9.02
C GLU A 186 -5.49 -13.31 9.27
N GLN A 187 -5.23 -12.19 8.60
CA GLN A 187 -4.01 -11.40 8.80
C GLN A 187 -4.04 -10.61 10.12
N PHE A 188 -5.23 -10.25 10.63
CA PHE A 188 -5.42 -9.44 11.84
C PHE A 188 -6.36 -10.10 12.87
N PRO A 189 -6.08 -11.34 13.32
CA PRO A 189 -6.99 -12.09 14.19
C PRO A 189 -7.22 -11.40 15.53
N GLY A 190 -6.21 -10.69 16.05
CA GLY A 190 -6.33 -9.93 17.29
C GLY A 190 -7.21 -8.66 17.18
N ALA A 191 -7.37 -8.11 15.98
CA ALA A 191 -8.24 -6.94 15.75
C ALA A 191 -9.67 -7.36 15.41
N CYS A 192 -9.82 -8.47 14.68
CA CYS A 192 -11.11 -8.89 14.13
C CYS A 192 -11.78 -9.97 15.02
N GLY A 193 -11.12 -10.48 16.07
CA GLY A 193 -11.74 -11.39 17.06
C GLY A 193 -12.30 -12.67 16.41
N GLU A 194 -13.53 -13.06 16.76
CA GLU A 194 -14.24 -14.19 16.14
C GLU A 194 -14.94 -13.81 14.81
N VAL A 195 -14.66 -12.64 14.23
CA VAL A 195 -15.28 -12.24 12.96
C VAL A 195 -14.82 -13.18 11.85
N THR A 196 -15.67 -14.14 11.54
CA THR A 196 -15.53 -15.00 10.37
C THR A 196 -16.06 -14.25 9.16
N LEU A 197 -15.13 -13.87 8.27
CA LEU A 197 -15.52 -13.51 6.91
C LEU A 197 -15.92 -14.78 6.18
N GLU A 198 -17.22 -15.00 6.04
CA GLU A 198 -17.72 -15.88 4.99
C GLU A 198 -17.18 -15.36 3.65
N LYS A 199 -16.68 -16.26 2.80
CA LYS A 199 -16.28 -15.92 1.42
C LYS A 199 -17.47 -15.26 0.74
N GLU A 200 -17.39 -13.96 0.53
CA GLU A 200 -18.44 -13.23 -0.16
C GLU A 200 -18.30 -13.44 -1.66
N SER A 201 -19.44 -13.44 -2.35
CA SER A 201 -19.55 -13.87 -3.73
C SER A 201 -20.44 -12.88 -4.47
N PHE A 202 -19.79 -11.94 -5.16
CA PHE A 202 -20.47 -10.84 -5.85
C PHE A 202 -20.30 -10.96 -7.37
N PRO A 203 -21.40 -11.03 -8.15
CA PRO A 203 -21.34 -11.32 -9.58
C PRO A 203 -21.24 -10.03 -10.40
N HIS A 204 -20.04 -9.43 -10.45
CA HIS A 204 -19.81 -8.14 -11.14
C HIS A 204 -20.22 -8.15 -12.63
N ASP A 205 -20.09 -9.28 -13.33
CA ASP A 205 -20.49 -9.37 -14.75
C ASP A 205 -22.02 -9.30 -14.93
N VAL A 206 -22.76 -9.81 -13.97
CA VAL A 206 -24.23 -9.90 -14.01
C VAL A 206 -24.87 -8.65 -13.42
N MET A 207 -24.25 -8.02 -12.43
CA MET A 207 -24.70 -6.79 -11.77
C MET A 207 -24.05 -5.56 -12.40
N ASN A 208 -24.74 -4.97 -13.38
CA ASN A 208 -24.21 -3.88 -14.21
C ASN A 208 -25.29 -2.81 -14.46
N ALA A 209 -24.99 -1.84 -15.32
CA ALA A 209 -25.87 -0.72 -15.62
C ALA A 209 -27.28 -1.12 -16.10
N ASP A 210 -27.47 -2.32 -16.66
CA ASP A 210 -28.76 -2.81 -17.15
C ASP A 210 -29.56 -3.55 -16.07
N THR A 211 -28.92 -4.03 -15.01
CA THR A 211 -29.52 -4.97 -14.06
C THR A 211 -29.51 -4.50 -12.60
N PHE A 212 -28.75 -3.45 -12.27
CA PHE A 212 -28.56 -3.05 -10.86
C PHE A 212 -29.86 -2.75 -10.11
N ASP A 213 -30.89 -2.23 -10.78
CA ASP A 213 -32.21 -1.90 -10.21
C ASP A 213 -33.28 -2.97 -10.46
N SER A 214 -32.89 -4.19 -10.82
CA SER A 214 -33.80 -5.26 -11.24
C SER A 214 -33.91 -6.40 -10.21
N MET A 215 -35.01 -7.16 -10.30
CA MET A 215 -35.11 -8.50 -9.72
C MET A 215 -34.53 -9.51 -10.72
N LEU A 216 -33.36 -10.08 -10.44
CA LEU A 216 -32.60 -10.90 -11.38
C LEU A 216 -32.96 -12.39 -11.23
N PRO A 217 -33.55 -13.07 -12.23
CA PRO A 217 -33.89 -14.49 -12.11
C PRO A 217 -32.67 -15.36 -11.80
N LEU A 218 -32.78 -16.26 -10.82
CA LEU A 218 -31.65 -17.08 -10.37
C LEU A 218 -31.07 -17.96 -11.48
N GLU A 219 -31.91 -18.47 -12.39
CA GLU A 219 -31.46 -19.25 -13.55
C GLU A 219 -30.48 -18.48 -14.46
N ARG A 220 -30.70 -17.16 -14.61
CA ARG A 220 -29.78 -16.31 -15.39
C ARG A 220 -28.42 -16.22 -14.71
N ILE A 221 -28.41 -16.03 -13.40
CA ILE A 221 -27.18 -15.94 -12.60
C ILE A 221 -26.42 -17.27 -12.65
N LYS A 222 -27.12 -18.39 -12.47
CA LYS A 222 -26.55 -19.76 -12.47
C LYS A 222 -25.76 -20.06 -13.74
N SER A 223 -26.21 -19.56 -14.89
CA SER A 223 -25.54 -19.76 -16.17
C SER A 223 -24.28 -18.89 -16.38
N GLN A 224 -24.08 -17.84 -15.59
CA GLN A 224 -23.07 -16.80 -15.83
C GLN A 224 -22.09 -16.60 -14.66
N PHE A 225 -22.31 -17.27 -13.54
CA PHE A 225 -21.54 -17.04 -12.32
C PHE A 225 -21.13 -18.34 -11.65
N GLU A 226 -19.81 -18.55 -11.52
CA GLU A 226 -19.22 -19.79 -11.02
C GLU A 226 -19.53 -20.06 -9.54
N ASP A 227 -19.47 -19.02 -8.69
CA ASP A 227 -19.74 -19.11 -7.25
C ASP A 227 -21.26 -18.98 -6.92
N TYR A 228 -22.15 -19.42 -7.82
CA TYR A 228 -23.62 -19.33 -7.68
C TYR A 228 -24.15 -19.88 -6.35
N GLU A 229 -23.67 -21.04 -5.92
CA GLU A 229 -24.13 -21.69 -4.68
C GLU A 229 -23.81 -20.85 -3.43
N ALA A 230 -22.63 -20.21 -3.40
CA ALA A 230 -22.24 -19.32 -2.31
C ALA A 230 -23.12 -18.06 -2.29
N LEU A 231 -23.38 -17.47 -3.46
CA LEU A 231 -24.29 -16.33 -3.61
C LEU A 231 -25.69 -16.66 -3.12
N VAL A 232 -26.29 -17.77 -3.54
CA VAL A 232 -27.66 -18.15 -3.13
C VAL A 232 -27.72 -18.35 -1.63
N LYS A 233 -26.72 -19.00 -1.04
CA LYS A 233 -26.62 -19.19 0.42
C LYS A 233 -26.57 -17.84 1.14
N ASN A 234 -25.73 -16.91 0.70
CA ASN A 234 -25.55 -15.60 1.33
C ASN A 234 -26.80 -14.72 1.15
N ALA A 235 -27.35 -14.67 -0.07
CA ALA A 235 -28.56 -13.92 -0.39
C ALA A 235 -29.80 -14.42 0.37
N SER A 236 -29.91 -15.73 0.59
CA SER A 236 -31.00 -16.32 1.38
C SER A 236 -30.94 -15.87 2.85
N LYS A 237 -29.75 -15.79 3.45
CA LYS A 237 -29.58 -15.36 4.86
C LYS A 237 -30.08 -13.94 5.13
N ILE A 238 -30.08 -13.10 4.10
CA ILE A 238 -30.50 -11.70 4.20
C ILE A 238 -31.88 -11.46 3.58
N ASP A 239 -32.62 -12.52 3.23
CA ASP A 239 -33.91 -12.45 2.53
C ASP A 239 -33.86 -11.60 1.24
N ALA A 240 -32.77 -11.73 0.47
CA ALA A 240 -32.61 -11.07 -0.83
C ALA A 240 -33.10 -11.92 -1.99
N ILE A 241 -33.73 -13.07 -1.74
CA ILE A 241 -34.34 -13.90 -2.78
C ILE A 241 -35.87 -13.84 -2.61
N LYS A 242 -36.57 -13.50 -3.69
CA LYS A 242 -38.03 -13.50 -3.79
C LYS A 242 -38.45 -14.09 -5.14
N ASP A 243 -39.42 -14.99 -5.14
CA ASP A 243 -39.99 -15.59 -6.35
C ASP A 243 -38.93 -16.12 -7.35
N ASN A 244 -37.92 -16.81 -6.83
CA ASN A 244 -36.79 -17.34 -7.61
C ASN A 244 -35.97 -16.27 -8.36
N ALA A 245 -35.96 -15.04 -7.83
CA ALA A 245 -35.17 -13.92 -8.31
C ALA A 245 -34.41 -13.24 -7.15
N LEU A 246 -33.21 -12.76 -7.46
CA LEU A 246 -32.35 -11.99 -6.57
C LEU A 246 -32.74 -10.51 -6.58
N ASP A 247 -32.95 -9.94 -5.39
CA ASP A 247 -33.03 -8.51 -5.14
C ASP A 247 -31.61 -7.92 -5.15
N VAL A 248 -31.22 -7.40 -6.32
CA VAL A 248 -29.86 -6.90 -6.58
C VAL A 248 -29.51 -5.76 -5.64
N GLN A 249 -30.43 -4.83 -5.46
CA GLN A 249 -30.24 -3.70 -4.56
C GLN A 249 -29.96 -4.17 -3.14
N LYS A 250 -30.78 -5.09 -2.62
CA LYS A 250 -30.62 -5.60 -1.26
C LYS A 250 -29.29 -6.34 -1.07
N TYR A 251 -28.89 -7.14 -2.05
CA TYR A 251 -27.64 -7.90 -1.99
C TYR A 251 -26.40 -7.00 -2.12
N ALA A 252 -26.37 -6.07 -3.08
CA ALA A 252 -25.27 -5.12 -3.27
C ALA A 252 -25.08 -4.19 -2.06
N ILE A 253 -26.16 -3.74 -1.45
CA ILE A 253 -26.09 -2.97 -0.20
C ILE A 253 -25.48 -3.79 0.93
N HIS A 254 -25.82 -5.08 1.04
CA HIS A 254 -25.29 -5.95 2.08
C HIS A 254 -23.78 -6.15 1.89
N TYR A 255 -23.37 -6.49 0.68
CA TYR A 255 -21.97 -6.70 0.29
C TYR A 255 -21.11 -5.45 0.55
N CYS A 256 -21.50 -4.31 0.00
CA CYS A 256 -20.77 -3.05 0.16
C CYS A 256 -20.68 -2.61 1.64
N LYS A 257 -21.73 -2.83 2.44
CA LYS A 257 -21.68 -2.57 3.89
C LYS A 257 -20.69 -3.46 4.62
N ARG A 258 -20.63 -4.73 4.24
CA ARG A 258 -19.76 -5.73 4.86
C ARG A 258 -18.30 -5.40 4.62
N ASP A 259 -17.94 -5.01 3.40
CA ASP A 259 -16.59 -4.57 3.06
C ASP A 259 -16.16 -3.36 3.90
N VAL A 260 -17.05 -2.38 4.10
CA VAL A 260 -16.80 -1.24 4.99
C VAL A 260 -16.64 -1.67 6.45
N ASP A 261 -17.47 -2.59 6.93
CA ASP A 261 -17.39 -3.08 8.31
C ASP A 261 -16.08 -3.83 8.57
N VAL A 262 -15.66 -4.70 7.65
CA VAL A 262 -14.38 -5.41 7.69
C VAL A 262 -13.23 -4.42 7.68
N LEU A 263 -13.26 -3.47 6.75
CA LEU A 263 -12.22 -2.45 6.62
C LEU A 263 -12.11 -1.61 7.90
N ALA A 264 -13.24 -1.18 8.47
CA ALA A 264 -13.25 -0.39 9.69
C ALA A 264 -12.79 -1.17 10.94
N LEU A 265 -13.09 -2.46 11.00
CA LEU A 265 -12.64 -3.35 12.07
C LEU A 265 -11.14 -3.61 11.98
N CYS A 266 -10.67 -4.02 10.82
CA CYS A 266 -9.30 -4.50 10.65
C CYS A 266 -8.30 -3.36 10.33
N PHE A 267 -8.76 -2.15 9.95
CA PHE A 267 -7.88 -1.03 9.60
C PHE A 267 -8.33 0.31 10.19
N GLN A 268 -7.78 0.70 11.35
CA GLN A 268 -8.10 1.99 12.00
C GLN A 268 -7.03 3.08 11.82
N HIS A 269 -5.91 2.81 11.15
CA HIS A 269 -4.70 3.63 11.31
C HIS A 269 -3.96 3.99 10.03
N ILE A 270 -3.10 5.01 10.15
CA ILE A 270 -2.17 5.49 9.11
C ILE A 270 -1.24 4.36 8.68
N SER A 271 -0.78 4.42 7.42
CA SER A 271 0.14 3.48 6.81
C SER A 271 1.23 2.92 7.73
N MET A 272 1.52 1.61 7.63
CA MET A 272 2.57 0.97 8.45
C MET A 272 3.92 1.69 8.42
N PRO A 273 4.44 2.16 7.25
CA PRO A 273 5.66 2.96 7.23
C PRO A 273 5.52 4.33 7.90
N GLY A 274 4.35 4.98 7.76
CA GLY A 274 4.07 6.26 8.41
C GLY A 274 3.98 6.12 9.92
N LEU A 275 3.35 5.04 10.40
CA LEU A 275 3.30 4.69 11.82
C LEU A 275 4.68 4.38 12.37
N ALA A 276 5.45 3.52 11.70
CA ALA A 276 6.82 3.19 12.10
C ALA A 276 7.70 4.45 12.15
N TYR A 277 7.61 5.31 11.14
CA TYR A 277 8.34 6.57 11.10
C TYR A 277 7.92 7.52 12.24
N ALA A 278 6.62 7.62 12.56
CA ALA A 278 6.12 8.42 13.66
C ALA A 278 6.63 7.92 15.02
N ILE A 279 6.60 6.60 15.25
CA ILE A 279 7.13 5.98 16.47
C ILE A 279 8.63 6.29 16.60
N LEU A 280 9.43 5.97 15.57
CA LEU A 280 10.88 6.22 15.57
C LEU A 280 11.20 7.71 15.80
N ASN A 281 10.41 8.60 15.21
CA ASN A 281 10.60 10.03 15.43
C ASN A 281 10.28 10.47 16.86
N ASN A 282 9.18 9.98 17.44
CA ASN A 282 8.78 10.30 18.81
C ASN A 282 9.78 9.76 19.85
N ASP A 283 10.36 8.60 19.58
CA ASP A 283 11.44 8.01 20.38
C ASP A 283 12.77 8.76 20.21
N GLY A 284 12.82 9.75 19.29
CA GLY A 284 13.96 10.61 19.10
C GLY A 284 15.06 10.02 18.20
N ALA A 285 14.75 8.98 17.41
CA ALA A 285 15.71 8.33 16.52
C ALA A 285 16.35 9.33 15.54
N TYR A 286 15.62 10.36 15.12
CA TYR A 286 16.09 11.40 14.19
C TYR A 286 16.65 12.66 14.88
N ASN A 287 16.87 12.63 16.20
CA ASN A 287 17.42 13.77 16.93
C ASN A 287 18.82 14.13 16.41
N GLY A 288 18.97 15.39 15.98
CA GLY A 288 20.22 15.90 15.38
C GLY A 288 20.36 15.61 13.88
N CYS A 289 19.39 14.97 13.24
CA CYS A 289 19.35 14.77 11.79
C CYS A 289 18.82 16.01 11.06
N PHE A 290 19.29 16.22 9.83
CA PHE A 290 18.87 17.31 8.96
C PHE A 290 18.27 16.75 7.66
N SER A 291 17.21 17.40 7.19
CA SER A 291 16.65 17.10 5.87
C SER A 291 17.60 17.60 4.77
N MET A 292 17.81 16.75 3.75
CA MET A 292 18.52 17.13 2.54
C MET A 292 17.52 17.46 1.44
N ALA A 293 17.81 18.48 0.63
CA ALA A 293 17.00 18.85 -0.53
C ALA A 293 17.88 19.14 -1.76
N GLY A 294 17.23 19.20 -2.93
CA GLY A 294 17.83 19.64 -4.18
C GLY A 294 19.09 18.85 -4.59
N PRO A 295 20.17 19.53 -5.02
CA PRO A 295 21.40 18.87 -5.49
C PRO A 295 22.06 17.97 -4.46
N CYS A 296 22.01 18.30 -3.17
CA CYS A 296 22.63 17.47 -2.13
C CYS A 296 21.87 16.15 -1.95
N LEU A 297 20.53 16.19 -1.87
CA LEU A 297 19.71 14.98 -1.85
C LEU A 297 19.90 14.14 -3.11
N SER A 298 19.92 14.79 -4.28
CA SER A 298 20.18 14.11 -5.56
C SER A 298 21.55 13.42 -5.57
N PHE A 299 22.58 14.04 -5.00
CA PHE A 299 23.90 13.44 -4.88
C PHE A 299 23.91 12.26 -3.91
N ALA A 300 23.34 12.42 -2.70
CA ALA A 300 23.25 11.35 -1.71
C ALA A 300 22.47 10.13 -2.22
N ARG A 301 21.38 10.35 -2.97
CA ARG A 301 20.59 9.27 -3.59
C ARG A 301 21.40 8.40 -4.56
N LYS A 302 22.48 8.92 -5.15
CA LYS A 302 23.36 8.13 -6.04
C LYS A 302 24.21 7.11 -5.28
N ALA A 303 24.41 7.30 -3.98
CA ALA A 303 25.11 6.36 -3.11
C ALA A 303 24.16 5.35 -2.42
N LEU A 304 22.84 5.54 -2.54
CA LEU A 304 21.88 4.56 -1.99
C LEU A 304 21.90 3.27 -2.83
N VAL A 305 22.09 2.16 -2.13
CA VAL A 305 22.08 0.79 -2.68
C VAL A 305 21.09 -0.04 -1.86
N ALA A 306 20.22 -0.77 -2.54
CA ALA A 306 19.22 -1.64 -1.91
C ALA A 306 19.84 -2.99 -1.46
N GLY A 307 18.99 -3.92 -1.05
CA GLY A 307 19.39 -5.31 -0.77
C GLY A 307 20.16 -5.92 -1.94
N ARG A 308 21.12 -6.80 -1.61
CA ARG A 308 21.94 -7.48 -2.63
C ARG A 308 21.30 -8.81 -2.98
N VAL A 309 21.08 -9.02 -4.28
CA VAL A 309 20.64 -10.30 -4.84
C VAL A 309 21.68 -10.72 -5.86
N MET A 310 22.45 -11.77 -5.54
CA MET A 310 23.54 -12.22 -6.38
C MET A 310 23.86 -13.68 -6.14
N THR A 311 24.48 -14.31 -7.13
CA THR A 311 24.95 -15.69 -7.05
C THR A 311 26.47 -15.72 -7.10
N ARG A 312 27.07 -16.86 -6.74
CA ARG A 312 28.53 -17.02 -6.77
C ARG A 312 29.05 -16.76 -8.20
N GLY A 313 29.96 -15.80 -8.34
CA GLY A 313 30.54 -15.41 -9.62
C GLY A 313 29.64 -14.57 -10.51
N ASN A 314 28.51 -14.07 -10.00
CA ASN A 314 27.50 -13.30 -10.74
C ASN A 314 26.96 -14.03 -11.98
N ASN A 315 26.84 -15.37 -11.89
CA ASN A 315 26.35 -16.21 -12.98
C ASN A 315 24.86 -16.49 -12.81
N MET A 316 24.09 -16.53 -13.89
CA MET A 316 22.72 -17.05 -13.81
C MET A 316 22.76 -18.57 -13.66
N TRP A 317 22.11 -19.10 -12.64
CA TRP A 317 22.03 -20.54 -12.41
C TRP A 317 20.63 -21.01 -12.76
N HIS A 318 20.52 -21.89 -13.75
CA HIS A 318 19.28 -22.57 -14.06
C HIS A 318 19.28 -23.93 -13.37
N VAL A 319 18.32 -24.11 -12.48
CA VAL A 319 18.12 -25.38 -11.78
C VAL A 319 16.98 -26.12 -12.47
N LYS A 320 17.22 -27.35 -12.94
CA LYS A 320 16.13 -28.27 -13.28
C LYS A 320 15.75 -29.01 -12.01
N VAL A 321 14.54 -28.75 -11.52
CA VAL A 321 13.95 -29.54 -10.45
C VAL A 321 13.35 -30.77 -11.12
N PHE A 322 13.91 -31.95 -10.83
CA PHE A 322 13.26 -33.21 -11.16
C PHE A 322 12.36 -33.56 -9.97
N ASP A 323 11.05 -33.59 -10.19
CA ASP A 323 10.14 -34.20 -9.23
C ASP A 323 10.38 -35.71 -9.25
N THR A 324 10.96 -36.26 -8.18
CA THR A 324 11.12 -37.70 -7.98
C THR A 324 9.80 -38.41 -7.63
N TYR A 325 8.66 -37.88 -8.07
CA TYR A 325 7.33 -38.41 -7.79
C TYR A 325 6.65 -38.97 -9.06
N SER A 326 7.34 -39.80 -9.84
CA SER A 326 6.71 -40.47 -10.99
C SER A 326 7.11 -41.94 -11.21
N MET A 327 7.66 -42.63 -10.20
CA MET A 327 8.06 -44.04 -10.36
C MET A 327 7.54 -44.98 -9.26
N ILE A 328 6.47 -44.63 -8.54
CA ILE A 328 5.71 -45.58 -7.72
C ILE A 328 4.21 -45.24 -7.78
N ASN A 329 3.48 -46.01 -8.60
CA ASN A 329 2.03 -46.33 -8.58
C ASN A 329 0.98 -45.25 -8.20
N ASP A 330 0.17 -44.87 -9.20
CA ASP A 330 -1.29 -44.62 -9.14
C ASP A 330 -1.93 -44.12 -7.82
N VAL A 331 -1.46 -43.01 -7.25
CA VAL A 331 -2.28 -42.22 -6.31
C VAL A 331 -2.04 -40.72 -6.53
N ARG A 332 -3.07 -40.02 -7.02
CA ARG A 332 -3.18 -38.56 -6.91
C ARG A 332 -3.36 -38.20 -5.43
N VAL A 333 -2.43 -37.46 -4.84
CA VAL A 333 -2.66 -36.78 -3.56
C VAL A 333 -2.43 -35.29 -3.75
N GLU A 334 -3.50 -34.53 -3.53
CA GLU A 334 -3.51 -33.08 -3.41
C GLU A 334 -2.94 -32.64 -2.06
N HIS A 335 -2.07 -31.62 -2.14
CA HIS A 335 -1.79 -30.57 -1.16
C HIS A 335 -1.33 -30.87 0.29
N HIS A 336 -0.31 -30.07 0.65
CA HIS A 336 0.10 -29.58 1.98
C HIS A 336 1.24 -30.29 2.75
N LYS A 337 2.18 -29.43 3.18
CA LYS A 337 3.36 -29.60 4.05
C LYS A 337 4.58 -30.26 3.41
N THR A 338 5.43 -29.45 2.79
CA THR A 338 6.82 -29.85 2.49
C THR A 338 7.66 -29.83 3.75
N GLU A 339 7.77 -30.99 4.41
CA GLU A 339 8.97 -31.34 5.16
C GLU A 339 10.14 -31.44 4.17
N TYR A 340 11.22 -30.72 4.46
CA TYR A 340 12.45 -30.74 3.66
C TYR A 340 13.20 -32.05 3.87
N THR A 341 12.90 -33.07 3.07
CA THR A 341 13.77 -34.26 2.98
C THR A 341 14.05 -34.61 1.52
N ASN A 342 15.35 -34.59 1.19
CA ASN A 342 16.01 -35.16 0.01
C ASN A 342 15.48 -34.75 -1.38
N LYS A 343 15.90 -33.57 -1.86
CA LYS A 343 15.95 -33.26 -3.30
C LYS A 343 17.39 -33.42 -3.81
N GLU A 344 17.62 -34.33 -4.74
CA GLU A 344 18.81 -34.28 -5.60
C GLU A 344 18.60 -33.22 -6.66
N VAL A 345 19.53 -32.26 -6.72
CA VAL A 345 19.48 -31.13 -7.65
C VAL A 345 20.61 -31.30 -8.65
N GLU A 346 20.28 -31.59 -9.90
CA GLU A 346 21.28 -31.63 -10.97
C GLU A 346 21.43 -30.24 -11.61
N LEU A 347 22.57 -29.62 -11.33
CA LEU A 347 22.98 -28.32 -11.85
C LEU A 347 23.54 -28.50 -13.27
N ILE A 348 22.93 -27.82 -14.25
CA ILE A 348 23.43 -27.80 -15.63
C ILE A 348 24.72 -26.96 -15.62
N ARG A 349 25.85 -27.68 -15.59
CA ARG A 349 27.23 -27.28 -15.23
C ARG A 349 27.53 -27.26 -13.73
N GLY A 350 27.71 -28.47 -13.21
CA GLY A 350 28.31 -28.74 -11.89
C GLY A 350 27.37 -29.61 -11.07
N THR A 351 27.36 -30.91 -11.32
CA THR A 351 26.61 -31.89 -10.54
C THR A 351 26.91 -31.69 -9.05
N ILE A 352 25.89 -31.46 -8.21
CA ILE A 352 26.03 -31.61 -6.76
C ILE A 352 26.14 -33.11 -6.52
N THR A 353 27.37 -33.63 -6.53
CA THR A 353 27.64 -35.06 -6.49
C THR A 353 27.38 -35.68 -5.11
N SER A 354 27.13 -34.88 -4.08
CA SER A 354 26.57 -35.27 -2.78
C SER A 354 26.55 -34.07 -1.83
N GLY A 355 25.43 -33.86 -1.13
CA GLY A 355 25.30 -32.84 -0.08
C GLY A 355 23.95 -32.12 -0.08
N GLY A 356 23.36 -31.93 1.11
CA GLY A 356 22.12 -31.17 1.27
C GLY A 356 22.33 -29.67 1.05
N ILE A 357 21.28 -28.99 0.57
CA ILE A 357 21.24 -27.52 0.48
C ILE A 357 20.79 -26.96 1.83
N PHE A 358 21.55 -26.01 2.36
CA PHE A 358 21.16 -25.25 3.54
C PHE A 358 20.80 -23.83 3.10
N ASP A 359 19.60 -23.39 3.46
CA ASP A 359 19.15 -22.02 3.27
C ASP A 359 19.23 -21.28 4.61
N PHE A 360 19.85 -20.10 4.59
CA PHE A 360 20.06 -19.28 5.77
C PHE A 360 19.49 -17.91 5.50
N ASP A 361 18.42 -17.55 6.22
CA ASP A 361 17.85 -16.22 6.19
C ASP A 361 18.14 -15.48 7.50
N ALA A 362 18.47 -14.19 7.38
CA ALA A 362 18.74 -13.35 8.53
C ALA A 362 17.42 -12.89 9.15
N VAL A 363 17.18 -13.23 10.41
CA VAL A 363 15.99 -12.80 11.15
C VAL A 363 15.97 -11.28 11.26
N SER A 364 15.05 -10.65 10.52
CA SER A 364 14.87 -9.19 10.51
C SER A 364 16.17 -8.42 10.24
N LEU A 365 16.82 -8.68 9.10
CA LEU A 365 18.13 -8.10 8.74
C LEU A 365 18.23 -6.58 9.00
N TYR A 366 17.28 -5.79 8.51
CA TYR A 366 17.31 -4.33 8.66
C TYR A 366 17.07 -3.86 10.11
N PRO A 367 16.02 -4.30 10.83
CA PRO A 367 15.87 -4.00 12.26
C PRO A 367 17.09 -4.41 13.10
N SER A 368 17.64 -5.59 12.85
CA SER A 368 18.86 -6.07 13.51
C SER A 368 20.03 -5.15 13.23
N ALA A 369 20.27 -4.78 11.96
CA ALA A 369 21.32 -3.82 11.61
C ALA A 369 21.12 -2.46 12.29
N MET A 370 19.89 -1.95 12.35
CA MET A 370 19.57 -0.69 13.05
C MET A 370 19.87 -0.75 14.56
N ALA A 371 19.76 -1.92 15.19
CA ALA A 371 20.10 -2.10 16.60
C ALA A 371 21.62 -2.10 16.87
N PHE A 372 22.44 -2.48 15.87
CA PHE A 372 23.90 -2.54 16.00
C PHE A 372 24.62 -1.30 15.46
N ILE A 373 24.06 -0.63 14.45
CA ILE A 373 24.66 0.59 13.89
C ILE A 373 24.48 1.72 14.91
N PRO A 374 25.49 2.59 15.15
CA PRO A 374 25.44 3.67 16.16
C PRO A 374 24.32 4.73 16.00
N GLY A 375 23.41 4.55 15.05
CA GLY A 375 22.34 5.45 14.70
C GLY A 375 22.55 6.15 13.36
N PHE A 376 21.77 7.20 13.12
CA PHE A 376 21.84 8.01 11.90
C PHE A 376 22.93 9.07 11.97
N VAL A 377 23.45 9.47 10.80
CA VAL A 377 24.40 10.58 10.67
C VAL A 377 23.72 11.88 11.11
N LYS A 378 24.34 12.58 12.07
CA LYS A 378 23.85 13.83 12.65
C LYS A 378 24.61 15.03 12.10
N GLY A 379 24.01 16.21 12.24
CA GLY A 379 24.61 17.47 11.83
C GLY A 379 24.27 17.88 10.40
N ARG A 380 24.68 19.09 10.04
CA ARG A 380 24.45 19.63 8.69
C ARG A 380 25.44 18.99 7.72
N PRO A 381 24.99 18.49 6.56
CA PRO A 381 25.91 18.01 5.53
C PRO A 381 26.81 19.16 5.05
N GLN A 382 28.09 18.87 4.90
CA GLN A 382 29.09 19.79 4.39
C GLN A 382 29.54 19.34 3.00
N ILE A 383 29.66 20.29 2.07
CA ILE A 383 30.18 20.01 0.73
C ILE A 383 31.69 20.25 0.78
N HIS A 384 32.46 19.18 0.58
CA HIS A 384 33.90 19.26 0.45
C HIS A 384 34.30 19.28 -1.03
N GLY A 385 35.48 19.83 -1.31
CA GLY A 385 36.05 19.96 -2.64
C GLY A 385 36.59 18.62 -3.17
N LYS A 386 37.79 18.65 -3.77
CA LYS A 386 38.42 17.46 -4.37
C LYS A 386 39.07 16.52 -3.35
N GLU A 387 39.15 16.92 -2.09
CA GLU A 387 39.80 16.15 -1.03
C GLU A 387 38.76 15.36 -0.24
N ILE A 388 39.12 14.13 0.14
CA ILE A 388 38.29 13.28 1.00
C ILE A 388 38.43 13.81 2.43
N PRO A 389 37.35 14.22 3.10
CA PRO A 389 37.43 14.76 4.45
C PRO A 389 37.75 13.65 5.46
N GLU A 390 38.49 13.99 6.52
CA GLU A 390 38.71 13.14 7.70
C GLU A 390 37.47 13.11 8.61
N ASN A 391 36.32 12.71 8.06
CA ASN A 391 35.07 12.56 8.78
C ASN A 391 34.65 11.09 8.83
N ASP A 392 34.01 10.68 9.94
CA ASP A 392 33.50 9.31 10.14
C ASP A 392 32.51 8.87 9.05
N PHE A 393 31.78 9.83 8.47
CA PHE A 393 30.79 9.58 7.41
C PHE A 393 30.91 10.62 6.30
N HIS A 394 31.07 10.15 5.07
CA HIS A 394 31.05 11.00 3.88
C HIS A 394 30.49 10.23 2.68
N ILE A 395 30.00 10.97 1.68
CA ILE A 395 29.61 10.42 0.37
C ILE A 395 30.56 11.01 -0.65
N SER A 396 31.32 10.15 -1.34
CA SER A 396 32.39 10.57 -2.23
C SER A 396 32.25 9.90 -3.58
N LYS A 397 32.24 10.71 -4.63
CA LYS A 397 32.34 10.20 -6.00
C LYS A 397 33.80 9.93 -6.32
N VAL A 398 34.16 8.66 -6.46
CA VAL A 398 35.54 8.23 -6.70
C VAL A 398 35.71 7.63 -8.10
N LYS A 399 36.93 7.73 -8.63
CA LYS A 399 37.36 6.99 -9.81
C LYS A 399 38.23 5.83 -9.34
N ILE A 400 37.76 4.61 -9.56
CA ILE A 400 38.52 3.40 -9.22
C ILE A 400 39.51 3.13 -10.36
N LEU A 401 40.80 3.04 -10.03
CA LEU A 401 41.87 2.80 -11.00
C LEU A 401 42.17 1.30 -11.14
N SER A 402 42.06 0.55 -10.05
CA SER A 402 42.24 -0.89 -10.02
C SER A 402 41.51 -1.48 -8.80
N ILE A 403 41.19 -2.77 -8.87
CA ILE A 403 40.68 -3.53 -7.72
C ILE A 403 41.75 -4.56 -7.35
N GLY A 404 42.32 -4.43 -6.16
CA GLY A 404 43.41 -5.31 -5.71
C GLY A 404 42.95 -6.72 -5.31
N ARG A 405 41.64 -6.99 -5.26
CA ARG A 405 41.07 -8.29 -4.87
C ARG A 405 39.88 -8.66 -5.75
N LYS A 406 39.94 -9.83 -6.39
CA LYS A 406 38.82 -10.41 -7.13
C LYS A 406 38.00 -11.29 -6.18
N LEU A 407 36.77 -10.88 -5.88
CA LEU A 407 35.87 -11.61 -4.96
C LEU A 407 34.86 -12.45 -5.75
N HIS A 408 34.45 -13.59 -5.20
CA HIS A 408 33.34 -14.36 -5.79
C HIS A 408 31.99 -13.63 -5.70
N PHE A 409 31.90 -12.65 -4.80
CA PHE A 409 30.78 -11.72 -4.65
C PHE A 409 31.35 -10.30 -4.70
N PRO A 410 31.29 -9.62 -5.87
CA PRO A 410 31.70 -8.22 -5.97
C PRO A 410 30.96 -7.34 -4.95
N LEU A 411 31.68 -6.43 -4.31
CA LEU A 411 31.10 -5.53 -3.29
C LEU A 411 30.67 -4.18 -3.86
N GLN A 412 31.16 -3.84 -5.05
CA GLN A 412 30.97 -2.56 -5.69
C GLN A 412 30.06 -2.72 -6.89
N SER A 413 29.25 -1.69 -7.17
CA SER A 413 28.34 -1.67 -8.30
C SER A 413 28.52 -0.45 -9.19
N ILE A 414 28.24 -0.62 -10.48
CA ILE A 414 28.10 0.47 -11.44
C ILE A 414 26.60 0.67 -11.67
N LYS A 415 26.14 1.92 -11.66
CA LYS A 415 24.78 2.25 -12.06
C LYS A 415 24.72 2.28 -13.59
N GLU A 416 23.88 1.45 -14.18
CA GLU A 416 23.60 1.43 -15.61
C GLU A 416 22.58 2.53 -16.00
N ASP A 417 22.43 2.76 -17.31
CA ASP A 417 21.53 3.79 -17.86
C ASP A 417 20.05 3.53 -17.53
N ASN A 418 19.66 2.27 -17.32
CA ASN A 418 18.32 1.85 -16.90
C ASN A 418 18.07 1.96 -15.39
N GLU A 419 18.96 2.64 -14.66
CA GLU A 419 18.99 2.74 -13.20
C GLU A 419 19.26 1.45 -12.41
N SER A 420 19.45 0.32 -13.09
CA SER A 420 19.91 -0.91 -12.46
C SER A 420 21.36 -0.80 -11.99
N ARG A 421 21.77 -1.70 -11.10
CA ARG A 421 23.14 -1.76 -10.57
C ARG A 421 23.76 -3.10 -10.91
N ASP A 422 24.85 -3.07 -11.67
CA ASP A 422 25.67 -4.26 -11.92
C ASP A 422 26.81 -4.33 -10.90
N PHE A 423 26.85 -5.43 -10.12
CA PHE A 423 27.90 -5.69 -9.15
C PHE A 423 29.06 -6.43 -9.82
N THR A 424 30.22 -5.78 -9.93
CA THR A 424 31.32 -6.28 -10.75
C THR A 424 32.69 -6.13 -10.09
N ASN A 425 33.58 -7.10 -10.37
CA ASN A 425 35.01 -7.01 -10.05
C ASN A 425 35.79 -6.17 -11.08
N ILE A 426 35.11 -5.63 -12.10
CA ILE A 426 35.72 -4.89 -13.20
C ILE A 426 35.16 -3.47 -13.18
N LEU A 427 35.83 -2.58 -12.44
CA LEU A 427 35.45 -1.16 -12.28
C LEU A 427 36.43 -0.21 -12.98
N LEU A 428 36.99 -0.62 -14.11
CA LEU A 428 37.99 0.20 -14.80
C LEU A 428 37.30 1.42 -15.43
N ALA A 429 37.71 2.63 -14.99
CA ALA A 429 37.21 3.93 -15.45
C ALA A 429 35.72 4.23 -15.20
N ALA A 430 34.99 3.39 -14.47
CA ALA A 430 33.61 3.63 -14.09
C ALA A 430 33.49 4.66 -12.94
N LYS A 431 32.46 5.51 -12.99
CA LYS A 431 32.11 6.44 -11.90
C LYS A 431 31.33 5.66 -10.83
N SER A 432 31.92 5.47 -9.65
CA SER A 432 31.23 4.92 -8.47
C SER A 432 30.92 6.05 -7.47
N TYR A 433 29.88 5.87 -6.65
CA TYR A 433 29.39 6.86 -5.68
C TYR A 433 29.36 6.30 -4.27
#